data_AF-A0A7J5EX18-F1
#
_entry.id   AF-A0A7J5EX18-F1
#
_cell.length_a   1.000
_cell.length_b   1.000
_cell.length_c   1.000
_cell.angle_alpha   90.00
_cell.angle_beta   90.00
_cell.angle_gamma   90.00
#
_symmetry.space_group_name_H-M   'P 1'
#
loop_
_entity.id
_entity.type
_entity.pdbx_description
1 polymer ?
#
loop_
_entity_poly.entity_id
_entity_poly.type
_entity_poly.pdbx_seq_one_letter_code
_entity_poly.pdbx_strand_id
1 'polypeptide(L)'
;MTTKTKTPLLLGITALFGAATALGCAGEEEPLPEENPLPEGNASGGEENTYDHPDTNLDPFELLERLREEGPVRYSSRIHSCPKIKYDTLGNILASRGVNLASTTAQSAGRIWRESSQALAAPNYAARQREGRELSTATASKMFDIFVQAAPEIIAAMPNRAECTVAGVGTEMFNASNQCNADGIACLLGVPATASHLELCNLTVERASDVEKGKRIAVASLLAAAHTCE
;
A
#
# COMPACT_ATOMS: atom_id res chain seq x y z
N MET A 1 59.24 -5.81 -21.02
CA MET A 1 59.76 -6.60 -19.88
C MET A 1 58.58 -7.38 -19.30
N THR A 2 58.34 -8.63 -19.72
CA THR A 2 58.80 -9.88 -19.05
C THR A 2 58.33 -9.94 -17.60
N THR A 3 57.46 -10.87 -17.16
CA THR A 3 57.66 -12.34 -17.21
C THR A 3 56.37 -13.17 -17.04
N LYS A 4 56.36 -14.32 -17.73
CA LYS A 4 55.56 -15.56 -17.52
C LYS A 4 55.88 -16.27 -16.20
N THR A 5 54.92 -17.04 -15.66
CA THR A 5 55.09 -18.43 -15.10
C THR A 5 53.70 -19.02 -14.74
N LYS A 6 53.14 -20.02 -15.44
CA LYS A 6 53.31 -21.51 -15.40
C LYS A 6 52.60 -22.23 -14.22
N THR A 7 51.70 -23.14 -14.60
CA THR A 7 50.96 -24.21 -13.89
C THR A 7 51.88 -25.29 -13.26
N PRO A 8 51.40 -26.13 -12.32
CA PRO A 8 50.85 -27.48 -12.66
C PRO A 8 49.68 -27.94 -11.76
N LEU A 9 48.61 -28.60 -12.23
CA LEU A 9 48.42 -30.06 -12.48
C LEU A 9 48.97 -31.00 -11.39
N LEU A 10 48.08 -31.58 -10.57
CA LEU A 10 48.32 -32.89 -9.93
C LEU A 10 47.02 -33.71 -9.86
N LEU A 11 47.06 -34.86 -10.52
CA LEU A 11 46.14 -35.99 -10.38
C LEU A 11 46.30 -36.62 -8.99
N GLY A 12 45.18 -37.06 -8.39
CA GLY A 12 45.17 -37.95 -7.24
C GLY A 12 43.99 -38.92 -7.33
N ILE A 13 44.20 -40.06 -7.98
CA ILE A 13 43.31 -41.22 -7.98
C ILE A 13 43.57 -41.99 -6.68
N THR A 14 42.54 -42.23 -5.87
CA THR A 14 42.58 -43.28 -4.84
C THR A 14 41.25 -44.01 -4.84
N ALA A 15 41.28 -45.27 -5.29
CA ALA A 15 40.24 -46.26 -5.11
C ALA A 15 40.63 -47.15 -3.94
N LEU A 16 39.70 -47.47 -3.04
CA LEU A 16 39.75 -48.68 -2.23
C LEU A 16 38.37 -49.07 -1.69
N PHE A 17 38.17 -50.38 -1.72
CA PHE A 17 36.96 -51.17 -1.53
C PHE A 17 36.53 -51.30 -0.06
N GLY A 18 35.20 -51.37 0.14
CA GLY A 18 34.54 -52.51 0.79
C GLY A 18 34.28 -52.45 2.29
N ALA A 19 33.00 -52.47 2.68
CA ALA A 19 32.42 -53.40 3.66
C ALA A 19 30.90 -53.26 3.70
N ALA A 20 30.19 -54.34 3.41
CA ALA A 20 28.76 -54.49 3.62
C ALA A 20 28.50 -54.89 5.08
N THR A 21 27.51 -54.28 5.74
CA THR A 21 26.67 -54.92 6.78
C THR A 21 25.53 -53.99 7.23
N ALA A 22 24.41 -54.63 7.63
CA ALA A 22 23.31 -54.16 8.46
C ALA A 22 22.16 -53.38 7.76
N LEU A 23 21.20 -54.18 7.30
CA LEU A 23 19.81 -53.83 7.05
C LEU A 23 19.16 -53.35 8.37
N GLY A 24 18.88 -52.05 8.48
CA GLY A 24 18.07 -51.47 9.54
C GLY A 24 17.19 -50.38 8.93
N CYS A 25 15.86 -50.54 9.02
CA CYS A 25 14.89 -49.56 8.55
C CYS A 25 14.96 -48.29 9.41
N ALA A 26 15.88 -47.39 9.09
CA ALA A 26 15.76 -45.97 9.38
C ALA A 26 15.40 -45.32 8.06
N GLY A 27 14.16 -44.83 7.91
CA GLY A 27 13.84 -43.93 6.82
C GLY A 27 14.72 -42.70 6.99
N GLU A 28 15.65 -42.49 6.06
CA GLU A 28 16.24 -41.17 5.87
C GLU A 28 15.09 -40.23 5.52
N GLU A 29 14.77 -39.29 6.42
CA GLU A 29 14.08 -38.07 6.01
C GLU A 29 15.00 -37.44 4.97
N GLU A 30 14.63 -37.57 3.69
CA GLU A 30 15.21 -36.71 2.67
C GLU A 30 15.03 -35.27 3.17
N PRO A 31 16.11 -34.47 3.23
CA PRO A 31 15.97 -33.06 3.54
C PRO A 31 14.97 -32.50 2.53
N LEU A 32 13.87 -31.94 3.04
CA LEU A 32 12.90 -31.23 2.22
C LEU A 32 13.68 -30.31 1.28
N PRO A 33 13.38 -30.30 -0.03
CA PRO A 33 14.07 -29.42 -0.95
C PRO A 33 14.00 -28.01 -0.39
N GLU A 34 15.17 -27.38 -0.26
CA GLU A 34 15.33 -25.97 0.09
C GLU A 34 14.24 -25.19 -0.67
N GLU A 35 13.29 -24.60 0.06
CA GLU A 35 12.21 -23.83 -0.54
C GLU A 35 12.87 -22.86 -1.50
N ASN A 36 12.56 -23.01 -2.80
CA ASN A 36 13.05 -22.07 -3.79
C ASN A 36 12.72 -20.67 -3.27
N PRO A 37 13.72 -19.78 -3.09
CA PRO A 37 13.45 -18.47 -2.58
C PRO A 37 12.38 -17.87 -3.46
N LEU A 38 11.24 -17.58 -2.84
CA LEU A 38 10.13 -16.98 -3.54
C LEU A 38 10.67 -15.73 -4.26
N PRO A 39 10.17 -15.44 -5.47
CA PRO A 39 10.70 -14.35 -6.27
C PRO A 39 10.74 -13.05 -5.46
N GLU A 40 11.86 -12.34 -5.50
CA GLU A 40 12.05 -11.09 -4.75
C GLU A 40 10.85 -10.14 -4.97
N GLY A 41 10.31 -9.60 -3.88
CA GLY A 41 9.11 -8.75 -3.91
C GLY A 41 7.78 -9.52 -3.99
N ASN A 42 7.77 -10.76 -3.51
CA ASN A 42 6.57 -11.51 -3.16
C ASN A 42 5.86 -10.91 -1.93
N ALA A 43 4.53 -10.89 -1.95
CA ALA A 43 3.73 -10.50 -0.79
C ALA A 43 3.50 -11.64 0.22
N SER A 44 4.29 -12.73 0.19
CA SER A 44 4.13 -13.79 1.19
C SER A 44 4.76 -13.35 2.52
N GLY A 45 4.00 -13.53 3.61
CA GLY A 45 4.40 -13.15 4.96
C GLY A 45 5.72 -13.75 5.40
N GLY A 46 6.49 -12.96 6.14
CA GLY A 46 7.72 -13.36 6.83
C GLY A 46 7.94 -12.47 8.06
N GLU A 47 8.80 -12.88 9.00
CA GLU A 47 9.00 -12.17 10.28
C GLU A 47 9.48 -10.70 10.14
N GLU A 48 10.01 -10.36 8.95
CA GLU A 48 10.51 -9.03 8.60
C GLU A 48 9.51 -8.20 7.77
N ASN A 49 8.29 -8.69 7.51
CA ASN A 49 7.27 -7.95 6.76
C ASN A 49 5.85 -8.09 7.36
N THR A 50 5.04 -7.04 7.31
CA THR A 50 3.67 -7.02 7.86
C THR A 50 2.63 -7.55 6.86
N TYR A 51 3.05 -8.32 5.85
CA TYR A 51 2.13 -8.93 4.88
C TYR A 51 1.62 -10.26 5.41
N ASP A 52 0.83 -10.19 6.47
CA ASP A 52 -0.02 -11.32 6.86
C ASP A 52 -1.29 -11.22 6.03
N HIS A 53 -1.28 -11.86 4.85
CA HIS A 53 -2.52 -12.03 4.10
C HIS A 53 -3.35 -13.08 4.82
N PRO A 54 -4.64 -12.80 5.17
CA PRO A 54 -5.56 -13.92 5.26
C PRO A 54 -5.49 -14.63 3.89
N ASP A 55 -5.44 -15.96 3.87
CA ASP A 55 -5.63 -16.78 2.66
C ASP A 55 -4.40 -17.41 1.97
N THR A 56 -3.24 -17.55 2.61
CA THR A 56 -2.25 -18.54 2.08
C THR A 56 -2.49 -19.97 2.58
N ASN A 57 -3.19 -20.15 3.72
CA ASN A 57 -3.56 -21.45 4.29
C ASN A 57 -4.97 -21.43 4.92
N LEU A 58 -5.97 -20.88 4.22
CA LEU A 58 -7.35 -20.93 4.74
C LEU A 58 -7.88 -22.37 4.66
N ASP A 59 -8.41 -22.89 5.78
CA ASP A 59 -9.11 -24.17 5.77
C ASP A 59 -10.29 -24.10 4.79
N PRO A 60 -10.43 -25.05 3.85
CA PRO A 60 -11.58 -25.09 2.94
C PRO A 60 -12.94 -24.98 3.66
N PHE A 61 -13.06 -25.46 4.90
CA PHE A 61 -14.29 -25.31 5.68
C PHE A 61 -14.47 -23.90 6.25
N GLU A 62 -13.40 -23.22 6.64
CA GLU A 62 -13.44 -21.81 7.05
C GLU A 62 -13.80 -20.89 5.86
N LEU A 63 -13.28 -21.20 4.66
CA LEU A 63 -13.68 -20.53 3.43
C LEU A 63 -15.17 -20.74 3.14
N LEU A 64 -15.66 -21.98 3.30
CA LEU A 64 -17.08 -22.30 3.11
C LEU A 64 -17.98 -21.60 4.13
N GLU A 65 -17.53 -21.48 5.38
CA GLU A 65 -18.28 -20.78 6.42
C GLU A 65 -18.32 -19.28 6.15
N ARG A 66 -17.19 -18.66 5.77
CA ARG A 66 -17.18 -17.27 5.30
C ARG A 66 -18.11 -17.05 4.11
N LEU A 67 -18.06 -17.91 3.11
CA LEU A 67 -18.97 -17.84 1.96
C LEU A 67 -20.45 -18.05 2.35
N ARG A 68 -20.70 -18.79 3.43
CA ARG A 68 -22.05 -18.98 4.00
C ARG A 68 -22.51 -17.75 4.77
N GLU A 69 -21.64 -17.10 5.53
CA GLU A 69 -21.91 -15.87 6.29
C GLU A 69 -22.06 -14.64 5.38
N GLU A 70 -21.15 -14.46 4.41
CA GLU A 70 -21.17 -13.36 3.43
C GLU A 70 -22.29 -13.51 2.39
N GLY A 71 -22.81 -14.73 2.24
CA GLY A 71 -23.83 -15.09 1.28
C GLY A 71 -23.30 -15.26 -0.15
N PRO A 72 -24.19 -15.46 -1.14
CA PRO A 72 -23.80 -15.74 -2.50
C PRO A 72 -22.85 -14.66 -3.05
N VAL A 73 -21.83 -15.07 -3.82
CA VAL A 73 -20.82 -14.13 -4.37
C VAL A 73 -21.45 -12.94 -5.09
N ARG A 74 -22.60 -13.10 -5.78
CA ARG A 74 -23.31 -11.97 -6.42
C ARG A 74 -23.89 -10.95 -5.45
N TYR A 75 -24.16 -11.35 -4.22
CA TYR A 75 -24.68 -10.53 -3.15
C TYR A 75 -23.54 -9.92 -2.33
N SER A 76 -22.55 -10.73 -1.91
CA SER A 76 -21.37 -10.22 -1.18
C SER A 76 -20.54 -9.26 -2.04
N SER A 77 -20.37 -9.55 -3.34
CA SER A 77 -19.78 -8.61 -4.32
C SER A 77 -20.68 -7.43 -4.71
N ARG A 78 -21.80 -7.20 -4.01
CA ARG A 78 -22.54 -5.94 -4.08
C ARG A 78 -22.54 -5.19 -2.75
N ILE A 79 -22.54 -5.92 -1.64
CA ILE A 79 -22.59 -5.34 -0.29
C ILE A 79 -21.19 -5.05 0.29
N HIS A 80 -20.19 -5.89 -0.03
CA HIS A 80 -18.80 -5.78 0.47
C HIS A 80 -17.80 -5.49 -0.66
N SER A 81 -18.29 -5.00 -1.79
CA SER A 81 -17.57 -5.11 -3.06
C SER A 81 -16.53 -4.06 -3.32
N CYS A 82 -16.38 -3.08 -2.44
CA CYS A 82 -15.66 -1.89 -2.84
C CYS A 82 -14.19 -2.22 -3.07
N PRO A 83 -13.76 -2.24 -4.33
CA PRO A 83 -12.37 -2.54 -4.60
C PRO A 83 -11.57 -1.36 -4.07
N LYS A 84 -10.38 -1.64 -3.54
CA LYS A 84 -9.44 -0.55 -3.25
C LYS A 84 -9.23 0.29 -4.52
N ILE A 85 -8.85 1.54 -4.32
CA ILE A 85 -8.38 2.37 -5.43
C ILE A 85 -7.14 1.70 -6.05
N LYS A 86 -7.09 1.70 -7.39
CA LYS A 86 -5.92 1.18 -8.10
C LYS A 86 -4.69 2.03 -7.79
N TYR A 87 -3.52 1.42 -7.74
CA TYR A 87 -2.25 2.07 -7.44
C TYR A 87 -2.01 3.30 -8.33
N ASP A 88 -2.21 3.14 -9.64
CA ASP A 88 -2.09 4.24 -10.61
C ASP A 88 -3.18 5.29 -10.44
N THR A 89 -4.41 4.87 -10.09
CA THR A 89 -5.52 5.79 -9.82
C THR A 89 -5.24 6.64 -8.59
N LEU A 90 -4.65 6.07 -7.53
CA LEU A 90 -4.21 6.82 -6.35
C LEU A 90 -3.16 7.87 -6.73
N GLY A 91 -2.18 7.49 -7.56
CA GLY A 91 -1.22 8.45 -8.14
C GLY A 91 -1.92 9.59 -8.88
N ASN A 92 -2.86 9.27 -9.78
CA ASN A 92 -3.61 10.27 -10.54
C ASN A 92 -4.44 11.20 -9.64
N ILE A 93 -5.06 10.68 -8.58
CA ILE A 93 -5.78 11.49 -7.60
C ILE A 93 -4.83 12.48 -6.93
N LEU A 94 -3.68 12.01 -6.42
CA LEU A 94 -2.68 12.86 -5.77
C LEU A 94 -2.16 13.94 -6.73
N ALA A 95 -1.78 13.57 -7.96
CA ALA A 95 -1.31 14.51 -8.98
C ALA A 95 -2.40 15.54 -9.35
N SER A 96 -3.66 15.11 -9.46
CA SER A 96 -4.79 16.00 -9.73
C SER A 96 -5.07 16.99 -8.58
N ARG A 97 -4.53 16.76 -7.39
CA ARG A 97 -4.61 17.69 -6.25
C ARG A 97 -3.32 18.50 -6.06
N GLY A 98 -2.38 18.40 -7.00
CA GLY A 98 -1.15 19.20 -6.99
C GLY A 98 0.03 18.57 -6.25
N VAL A 99 -0.06 17.29 -5.87
CA VAL A 99 1.04 16.57 -5.22
C VAL A 99 2.16 16.26 -6.21
N ASN A 100 3.41 16.53 -5.83
CA ASN A 100 4.58 16.21 -6.63
C ASN A 100 4.97 14.73 -6.49
N LEU A 101 4.43 13.90 -7.38
CA LEU A 101 4.74 12.48 -7.47
C LEU A 101 6.18 12.13 -7.86
N ALA A 102 7.02 13.11 -8.23
CA ALA A 102 8.43 12.90 -8.53
C ALA A 102 9.35 13.31 -7.36
N SER A 103 8.78 13.86 -6.27
CA SER A 103 9.56 14.32 -5.12
C SER A 103 10.40 13.19 -4.52
N THR A 104 11.68 13.46 -4.29
CA THR A 104 12.64 12.56 -3.61
C THR A 104 12.88 12.97 -2.16
N THR A 105 12.25 14.06 -1.69
CA THR A 105 12.36 14.53 -0.31
C THR A 105 11.93 13.44 0.65
N ALA A 106 12.68 13.29 1.74
CA ALA A 106 12.30 12.39 2.82
C ALA A 106 10.86 12.70 3.26
N GLN A 107 10.06 11.64 3.40
CA GLN A 107 8.67 11.71 3.85
C GLN A 107 7.70 12.52 2.95
N SER A 108 8.05 12.83 1.69
CA SER A 108 7.06 13.42 0.77
C SER A 108 6.00 12.40 0.35
N ALA A 109 4.79 12.86 0.05
CA ALA A 109 3.70 11.99 -0.40
C ALA A 109 4.06 11.21 -1.67
N GLY A 110 4.68 11.89 -2.63
CA GLY A 110 5.14 11.26 -3.86
C GLY A 110 6.15 10.13 -3.61
N ARG A 111 7.11 10.32 -2.70
CA ARG A 111 8.08 9.28 -2.35
C ARG A 111 7.42 8.11 -1.63
N ILE A 112 6.57 8.39 -0.64
CA ILE A 112 5.87 7.35 0.13
C ILE A 112 4.98 6.52 -0.78
N TRP A 113 4.25 7.12 -1.72
CA TRP A 113 3.43 6.39 -2.71
C TRP A 113 4.27 5.44 -3.58
N ARG A 114 5.45 5.88 -4.06
CA ARG A 114 6.35 5.03 -4.87
C ARG A 114 6.97 3.89 -4.07
N GLU A 115 7.38 4.15 -2.83
CA GLU A 115 8.00 3.16 -1.94
C GLU A 115 7.00 2.19 -1.31
N SER A 116 5.70 2.54 -1.30
CA SER A 116 4.63 1.72 -0.70
C SER A 116 3.91 0.82 -1.71
N SER A 117 4.52 0.51 -2.86
CA SER A 117 3.91 -0.29 -3.93
C SER A 117 3.39 -1.65 -3.42
N GLN A 118 4.19 -2.35 -2.62
CA GLN A 118 3.78 -3.61 -2.00
C GLN A 118 2.58 -3.41 -1.06
N ALA A 119 2.57 -2.33 -0.29
CA ALA A 119 1.56 -2.16 0.78
C ALA A 119 0.22 -1.72 0.23
N LEU A 120 0.26 -1.08 -0.93
CA LEU A 120 -0.88 -0.74 -1.76
C LEU A 120 -1.28 -1.88 -2.71
N ALA A 121 -0.63 -3.06 -2.59
CA ALA A 121 -0.79 -4.23 -3.44
C ALA A 121 -0.74 -3.89 -4.94
N ALA A 122 0.22 -3.04 -5.34
CA ALA A 122 0.50 -2.68 -6.71
C ALA A 122 0.89 -3.93 -7.54
N PRO A 123 0.67 -3.94 -8.87
CA PRO A 123 1.04 -5.08 -9.69
C PRO A 123 2.56 -5.31 -9.71
N ASN A 124 2.98 -6.55 -9.48
CA ASN A 124 4.37 -6.98 -9.65
C ASN A 124 4.46 -7.98 -10.82
N TYR A 125 4.67 -7.46 -12.02
CA TYR A 125 4.73 -8.27 -13.24
C TYR A 125 5.92 -9.24 -13.29
N ALA A 126 7.05 -8.90 -12.63
CA ALA A 126 8.20 -9.78 -12.54
C ALA A 126 7.87 -11.05 -11.73
N ALA A 127 7.10 -10.88 -10.65
CA ALA A 127 6.59 -11.98 -9.83
C ALA A 127 5.27 -12.59 -10.35
N ARG A 128 4.75 -12.15 -11.51
CA ARG A 128 3.43 -12.53 -12.05
C ARG A 128 2.27 -12.28 -11.07
N GLN A 129 2.42 -11.28 -10.20
CA GLN A 129 1.39 -10.88 -9.25
C GLN A 129 0.54 -9.76 -9.85
N ARG A 130 -0.75 -10.04 -9.95
CA ARG A 130 -1.75 -9.03 -10.32
C ARG A 130 -1.88 -8.00 -9.19
N GLU A 131 -2.38 -6.83 -9.54
CA GLU A 131 -2.79 -5.86 -8.53
C GLU A 131 -3.86 -6.47 -7.61
N GLY A 132 -3.69 -6.30 -6.29
CA GLY A 132 -4.70 -6.64 -5.30
C GLY A 132 -5.99 -5.84 -5.54
N ARG A 133 -7.13 -6.38 -5.12
CA ARG A 133 -8.42 -5.66 -5.22
C ARG A 133 -9.02 -5.33 -3.86
N GLU A 134 -8.54 -5.99 -2.82
CA GLU A 134 -9.04 -5.85 -1.47
C GLU A 134 -8.37 -4.67 -0.77
N LEU A 135 -9.17 -3.94 0.01
CA LEU A 135 -8.66 -2.93 0.92
C LEU A 135 -8.18 -3.62 2.20
N SER A 136 -6.94 -4.09 2.20
CA SER A 136 -6.32 -4.63 3.41
C SER A 136 -6.05 -3.53 4.44
N THR A 137 -5.89 -3.90 5.71
CA THR A 137 -5.45 -2.96 6.77
C THR A 137 -4.16 -2.24 6.36
N ALA A 138 -3.19 -2.96 5.78
CA ALA A 138 -1.95 -2.37 5.28
C ALA A 138 -2.20 -1.33 4.17
N THR A 139 -3.10 -1.63 3.22
CA THR A 139 -3.48 -0.70 2.15
C THR A 139 -4.14 0.55 2.73
N ALA A 140 -5.12 0.38 3.64
CA ALA A 140 -5.84 1.48 4.25
C ALA A 140 -4.91 2.39 5.07
N SER A 141 -4.06 1.80 5.93
CA SER A 141 -3.08 2.55 6.72
C SER A 141 -2.09 3.31 5.83
N LYS A 142 -1.56 2.67 4.78
CA LYS A 142 -0.60 3.33 3.89
C LYS A 142 -1.24 4.40 3.02
N MET A 143 -2.48 4.20 2.57
CA MET A 143 -3.21 5.23 1.86
C MET A 143 -3.47 6.45 2.76
N PHE A 144 -3.81 6.24 4.03
CA PHE A 144 -3.95 7.32 5.00
C PHE A 144 -2.61 8.05 5.26
N ASP A 145 -1.50 7.33 5.45
CA ASP A 145 -0.17 7.92 5.58
C ASP A 145 0.16 8.83 4.38
N ILE A 146 -0.13 8.35 3.17
CA ILE A 146 0.07 9.12 1.93
C ILE A 146 -0.79 10.38 1.93
N PHE A 147 -2.06 10.31 2.32
CA PHE A 147 -2.93 11.48 2.37
C PHE A 147 -2.51 12.51 3.42
N VAL A 148 -2.05 12.07 4.60
CA VAL A 148 -1.50 12.97 5.64
C VAL A 148 -0.29 13.73 5.10
N GLN A 149 0.58 13.05 4.37
CA GLN A 149 1.79 13.64 3.81
C GLN A 149 1.51 14.47 2.55
N ALA A 150 0.42 14.19 1.85
CA ALA A 150 -0.03 14.95 0.69
C ALA A 150 -0.73 16.24 1.11
N ALA A 151 -1.36 16.28 2.28
CA ALA A 151 -2.20 17.38 2.71
C ALA A 151 -1.54 18.77 2.59
N PRO A 152 -0.27 19.00 2.99
CA PRO A 152 0.37 20.30 2.82
C PRO A 152 0.49 20.74 1.36
N GLU A 153 0.82 19.81 0.45
CA GLU A 153 0.90 20.09 -0.98
C GLU A 153 -0.48 20.39 -1.57
N ILE A 154 -1.50 19.63 -1.16
CA ILE A 154 -2.89 19.82 -1.59
C ILE A 154 -3.41 21.19 -1.13
N ILE A 155 -3.23 21.54 0.14
CA ILE A 155 -3.68 22.82 0.71
C ILE A 155 -3.02 23.99 -0.03
N ALA A 156 -1.71 23.91 -0.30
CA ALA A 156 -0.98 24.96 -0.98
C ALA A 156 -1.33 25.07 -2.48
N ALA A 157 -1.61 23.94 -3.15
CA ALA A 157 -1.94 23.93 -4.57
C ALA A 157 -3.37 24.40 -4.84
N MET A 158 -4.32 24.10 -3.94
CA MET A 158 -5.77 24.26 -4.12
C MET A 158 -6.19 25.61 -4.72
N PRO A 159 -5.72 26.79 -4.23
CA PRO A 159 -6.16 28.08 -4.78
C PRO A 159 -5.73 28.33 -6.23
N ASN A 160 -4.74 27.59 -6.72
CA ASN A 160 -4.20 27.73 -8.07
C ASN A 160 -4.75 26.66 -9.04
N ARG A 161 -5.66 25.80 -8.58
CA ARG A 161 -6.26 24.74 -9.39
C ARG A 161 -7.53 25.25 -10.09
N ALA A 162 -7.61 25.03 -11.40
CA ALA A 162 -8.76 25.44 -12.20
C ALA A 162 -10.05 24.74 -11.73
N GLU A 163 -9.93 23.46 -11.34
CA GLU A 163 -11.01 22.65 -10.77
C GLU A 163 -11.49 23.14 -9.39
N CYS A 164 -10.71 23.97 -8.70
CA CYS A 164 -11.05 24.56 -7.41
C CYS A 164 -11.48 26.03 -7.52
N THR A 165 -11.82 26.51 -8.71
CA THR A 165 -12.23 27.90 -8.90
C THR A 165 -13.74 28.04 -8.76
N VAL A 166 -14.20 28.86 -7.81
CA VAL A 166 -15.61 29.21 -7.60
C VAL A 166 -15.80 30.69 -7.92
N ALA A 167 -16.74 31.00 -8.82
CA ALA A 167 -17.00 32.38 -9.27
C ALA A 167 -15.74 33.14 -9.77
N GLY A 168 -14.77 32.42 -10.35
CA GLY A 168 -13.52 33.00 -10.86
C GLY A 168 -12.43 33.22 -9.81
N VAL A 169 -12.65 32.79 -8.56
CA VAL A 169 -11.67 32.87 -7.47
C VAL A 169 -11.30 31.46 -7.02
N GLY A 170 -10.00 31.18 -6.88
CA GLY A 170 -9.53 29.92 -6.33
C GLY A 170 -9.94 29.75 -4.88
N THR A 171 -10.53 28.62 -4.53
CA THR A 171 -10.94 28.34 -3.15
C THR A 171 -9.76 27.92 -2.28
N GLU A 172 -9.87 28.19 -0.98
CA GLU A 172 -8.91 27.76 0.03
C GLU A 172 -9.53 26.67 0.89
N MET A 173 -8.73 25.69 1.32
CA MET A 173 -9.21 24.63 2.20
C MET A 173 -9.63 25.17 3.58
N PHE A 174 -8.88 26.15 4.10
CA PHE A 174 -9.07 26.76 5.41
C PHE A 174 -9.06 28.29 5.28
N ASN A 175 -9.93 28.97 6.01
CA ASN A 175 -9.94 30.43 6.10
C ASN A 175 -8.88 30.96 7.10
N ALA A 176 -8.80 32.29 7.23
CA ALA A 176 -7.88 32.96 8.15
C ALA A 176 -8.06 32.58 9.63
N SER A 177 -9.23 32.07 10.01
CA SER A 177 -9.53 31.57 11.37
C SER A 177 -9.22 30.08 11.54
N ASN A 178 -8.56 29.45 10.55
CA ASN A 178 -8.30 28.00 10.49
C ASN A 178 -9.56 27.12 10.43
N GLN A 179 -10.71 27.68 10.06
CA GLN A 179 -11.93 26.91 9.83
C GLN A 179 -11.99 26.43 8.38
N CYS A 180 -12.54 25.24 8.18
CA CYS A 180 -12.68 24.65 6.86
C CYS A 180 -13.72 25.40 6.03
N ASN A 181 -13.41 25.61 4.76
CA ASN A 181 -14.33 26.23 3.81
C ASN A 181 -15.12 25.16 3.05
N ALA A 182 -16.42 25.41 2.84
CA ALA A 182 -17.30 24.49 2.12
C ALA A 182 -16.83 24.24 0.69
N ASP A 183 -16.43 25.30 -0.02
CA ASP A 183 -15.90 25.22 -1.38
C ASP A 183 -14.56 24.46 -1.44
N GLY A 184 -13.72 24.63 -0.41
CA GLY A 184 -12.45 23.90 -0.27
C GLY A 184 -12.67 22.39 -0.15
N ILE A 185 -13.59 22.00 0.75
CA ILE A 185 -14.01 20.60 0.90
C ILE A 185 -14.64 20.08 -0.39
N ALA A 186 -15.49 20.89 -1.05
CA ALA A 186 -16.14 20.48 -2.29
C ALA A 186 -15.11 20.25 -3.41
N CYS A 187 -14.09 21.09 -3.54
CA CYS A 187 -13.00 20.83 -4.48
C CYS A 187 -12.22 19.56 -4.11
N LEU A 188 -11.92 19.38 -2.82
CA LEU A 188 -11.17 18.22 -2.35
C LEU A 188 -11.87 16.91 -2.74
N LEU A 189 -13.16 16.79 -2.39
CA LEU A 189 -13.96 15.58 -2.56
C LEU A 189 -14.59 15.42 -3.94
N GLY A 190 -14.73 16.51 -4.70
CA GLY A 190 -15.43 16.51 -6.00
C GLY A 190 -16.95 16.40 -5.88
N VAL A 191 -17.52 16.58 -4.68
CA VAL A 191 -18.96 16.60 -4.40
C VAL A 191 -19.29 17.77 -3.46
N PRO A 192 -20.52 18.31 -3.46
CA PRO A 192 -20.89 19.39 -2.56
C PRO A 192 -20.64 19.04 -1.09
N ALA A 193 -20.00 19.95 -0.35
CA ALA A 193 -19.75 19.76 1.06
C ALA A 193 -21.06 19.76 1.87
N THR A 194 -21.19 18.82 2.80
CA THR A 194 -22.31 18.77 3.75
C THR A 194 -21.95 19.49 5.05
N ALA A 195 -22.95 19.79 5.87
CA ALA A 195 -22.72 20.34 7.21
C ALA A 195 -21.83 19.42 8.07
N SER A 196 -22.01 18.10 7.94
CA SER A 196 -21.20 17.09 8.66
C SER A 196 -19.73 17.10 8.21
N HIS A 197 -19.44 17.34 6.92
CA HIS A 197 -18.05 17.49 6.47
C HIS A 197 -17.38 18.70 7.14
N LEU A 198 -18.09 19.83 7.19
CA LEU A 198 -17.58 21.05 7.84
C LEU A 198 -17.36 20.84 9.33
N GLU A 199 -18.33 20.24 10.02
CA GLU A 199 -18.25 19.95 11.45
C GLU A 199 -17.06 19.03 11.77
N LEU A 200 -16.94 17.90 11.07
CA LEU A 200 -15.84 16.96 11.28
C LEU A 200 -14.48 17.63 11.01
N CYS A 201 -14.38 18.39 9.93
CA CYS A 201 -13.14 19.07 9.55
C CYS A 201 -12.74 20.11 10.60
N ASN A 202 -13.67 20.97 11.03
CA ASN A 202 -13.43 21.98 12.06
C ASN A 202 -13.08 21.34 13.41
N LEU A 203 -13.82 20.30 13.82
CA LEU A 203 -13.59 19.60 15.08
C LEU A 203 -12.20 18.94 15.11
N THR A 204 -11.76 18.39 13.97
CA THR A 204 -10.43 17.79 13.82
C THR A 204 -9.33 18.84 14.00
N VAL A 205 -9.49 20.03 13.42
CA VAL A 205 -8.55 21.13 13.57
C VAL A 205 -8.54 21.66 15.01
N GLU A 206 -9.72 21.85 15.61
CA GLU A 206 -9.88 22.39 16.96
C GLU A 206 -9.30 21.47 18.05
N ARG A 207 -9.51 20.15 17.91
CA ARG A 207 -9.07 19.17 18.91
C ARG A 207 -7.61 18.71 18.74
N ALA A 208 -6.96 19.09 17.64
CA ALA A 208 -5.57 18.73 17.42
C ALA A 208 -4.66 19.47 18.41
N SER A 209 -3.57 18.81 18.81
CA SER A 209 -2.54 19.42 19.66
C SER A 209 -1.75 20.54 18.97
N ASP A 210 -1.85 20.62 17.64
CA ASP A 210 -1.25 21.64 16.79
C ASP A 210 -2.18 21.86 15.59
N VAL A 211 -2.43 23.13 15.25
CA VAL A 211 -3.39 23.50 14.20
C VAL A 211 -2.94 22.98 12.83
N GLU A 212 -1.64 23.04 12.52
CA GLU A 212 -1.13 22.56 11.24
C GLU A 212 -1.21 21.04 11.11
N LYS A 213 -0.95 20.29 12.20
CA LYS A 213 -1.24 18.85 12.25
C LYS A 213 -2.73 18.57 12.10
N GLY A 214 -3.59 19.36 12.76
CA GLY A 214 -5.04 19.27 12.64
C GLY A 214 -5.53 19.44 11.20
N LYS A 215 -5.00 20.44 10.48
CA LYS A 215 -5.30 20.65 9.06
C LYS A 215 -4.91 19.47 8.19
N ARG A 216 -3.73 18.88 8.42
CA ARG A 216 -3.26 17.70 7.68
C ARG A 216 -4.17 16.49 7.91
N ILE A 217 -4.50 16.23 9.18
CA ILE A 217 -5.38 15.12 9.55
C ILE A 217 -6.79 15.35 8.99
N ALA A 218 -7.32 16.58 9.04
CA ALA A 218 -8.65 16.88 8.51
C ALA A 218 -8.74 16.60 7.00
N VAL A 219 -7.77 17.08 6.22
CA VAL A 219 -7.70 16.79 4.76
C VAL A 219 -7.55 15.29 4.51
N ALA A 220 -6.66 14.63 5.25
CA ALA A 220 -6.42 13.20 5.09
C ALA A 220 -7.64 12.34 5.43
N SER A 221 -8.36 12.67 6.49
CA SER A 221 -9.58 11.98 6.92
C SER A 221 -10.71 12.14 5.90
N LEU A 222 -10.89 13.35 5.35
CA LEU A 222 -11.88 13.59 4.29
C LEU A 222 -11.54 12.80 3.02
N LEU A 223 -10.26 12.80 2.60
CA LEU A 223 -9.80 12.02 1.45
C LEU A 223 -9.93 10.51 1.69
N ALA A 224 -9.55 10.03 2.87
CA ALA A 224 -9.68 8.63 3.23
C ALA A 224 -11.16 8.21 3.16
N ALA A 225 -12.06 8.94 3.82
CA ALA A 225 -13.50 8.66 3.76
C ALA A 225 -14.09 8.70 2.33
N ALA A 226 -13.54 9.54 1.44
CA ALA A 226 -13.98 9.59 0.04
C ALA A 226 -13.42 8.45 -0.83
N HIS A 227 -12.42 7.71 -0.33
CA HIS A 227 -11.60 6.79 -1.11
C HIS A 227 -11.47 5.39 -0.49
N THR A 228 -11.98 5.20 0.72
CA THR A 228 -12.30 3.92 1.33
C THR A 228 -13.81 3.77 1.35
N CYS A 229 -14.31 2.57 1.10
CA CYS A 229 -15.72 2.29 1.28
C CYS A 229 -15.90 1.58 2.61
N GLU A 230 -16.91 2.01 3.36
CA GLU A 230 -17.49 1.29 4.51
C GLU A 230 -18.90 0.83 4.17
#